data_AF-A0A950B0H0-F1
#
_entry.id   AF-A0A950B0H0-F1
#
_cell.length_a   1.000
_cell.length_b   1.000
_cell.length_c   1.000
_cell.angle_alpha   90.00
_cell.angle_beta   90.00
_cell.angle_gamma   90.00
#
_symmetry.space_group_name_H-M   'P 1'
#
loop_
_entity.id
_entity.type
_entity.pdbx_description
1 polymer ?
#
loop_
_entity_poly.entity_id
_entity_poly.type
_entity_poly.pdbx_seq_one_letter_code
_entity_poly.pdbx_strand_id
1 'polypeptide(L)'
;MAGEVAQLVAERARRLGPIPFGEVVDLALYHPEHGFYSTGGGAGRGGDFLTSPEIGPLFGTVLARALDEWWRDLGEPDPYVVVEAGAGAGTLARHVLEAGPQCSPALRYVLVERSERLRDVQRA
;
A
#
# COMPACT_ATOMS: atom_id res chain seq x y z
N MET A 1 -15.60 -5.49 26.00
CA MET A 1 -15.82 -4.08 25.59
C MET A 1 -15.73 -4.05 24.07
N ALA A 2 -16.79 -3.70 23.35
CA ALA A 2 -16.71 -3.57 21.89
C ALA A 2 -15.78 -2.39 21.55
N GLY A 3 -14.82 -2.60 20.65
CA GLY A 3 -13.86 -1.55 20.23
C GLY A 3 -14.56 -0.32 19.63
N GLU A 4 -13.87 0.81 19.63
CA GLU A 4 -14.41 2.13 19.24
C GLU A 4 -15.06 2.12 17.85
N VAL A 5 -14.43 1.44 16.87
CA VAL A 5 -15.01 1.25 15.52
C VAL A 5 -16.33 0.48 15.57
N ALA A 6 -16.44 -0.55 16.40
CA ALA A 6 -17.67 -1.35 16.49
C ALA A 6 -18.84 -0.51 17.02
N GLN A 7 -18.56 0.43 17.92
CA GLN A 7 -19.55 1.39 18.42
C GLN A 7 -20.01 2.34 17.30
N LEU A 8 -19.08 2.88 16.52
CA LEU A 8 -19.37 3.73 15.35
C LEU A 8 -20.22 3.02 14.28
N VAL A 9 -19.85 1.78 13.96
CA VAL A 9 -20.61 0.91 13.04
C VAL A 9 -22.03 0.69 13.54
N ALA A 10 -22.19 0.35 14.83
CA ALA A 10 -23.49 0.11 15.41
C ALA A 10 -24.36 1.39 15.44
N GLU A 11 -23.75 2.56 15.69
CA GLU A 11 -24.44 3.84 15.63
C GLU A 11 -24.94 4.17 14.22
N ARG A 12 -24.08 4.03 13.20
CA ARG A 12 -24.48 4.22 11.80
C ARG A 12 -25.62 3.30 11.41
N ALA A 13 -25.53 2.02 11.78
CA ALA A 13 -26.58 1.05 11.48
C ALA A 13 -27.92 1.41 12.14
N ARG A 14 -27.90 1.89 13.38
CA ARG A 14 -29.12 2.38 14.07
C ARG A 14 -29.74 3.59 13.37
N ARG A 15 -28.91 4.50 12.82
CA ARG A 15 -29.37 5.74 12.20
C ARG A 15 -29.82 5.59 10.76
N LEU A 16 -29.11 4.77 9.98
CA LEU A 16 -29.24 4.67 8.53
C LEU A 16 -29.85 3.34 8.05
N GLY A 17 -30.09 2.40 8.97
CA GLY A 17 -30.46 1.03 8.63
C GLY A 17 -29.23 0.16 8.36
N PRO A 18 -29.41 -1.06 7.82
CA PRO A 18 -28.30 -1.97 7.53
C PRO A 18 -27.21 -1.30 6.70
N ILE A 19 -25.96 -1.41 7.15
CA ILE A 19 -24.81 -0.86 6.42
C ILE A 19 -24.11 -1.96 5.60
N PRO A 20 -23.59 -1.65 4.41
CA PRO A 20 -22.80 -2.58 3.62
C PRO A 20 -21.57 -3.06 4.40
N PHE A 21 -21.22 -4.34 4.25
CA PHE A 21 -20.02 -4.89 4.90
C PHE A 21 -18.75 -4.14 4.48
N GLY A 22 -18.67 -3.66 3.24
CA GLY A 22 -17.56 -2.83 2.77
C GLY A 22 -17.34 -1.57 3.61
N GLU A 23 -18.42 -0.92 4.09
CA GLU A 23 -18.29 0.24 4.97
C GLU A 23 -17.80 -0.13 6.38
N VAL A 24 -18.18 -1.31 6.88
CA VAL A 24 -17.66 -1.84 8.15
C VAL A 24 -16.14 -2.04 8.05
N VAL A 25 -15.69 -2.69 6.97
CA VAL A 25 -14.27 -2.92 6.71
C VAL A 25 -13.54 -1.58 6.51
N ASP A 26 -14.13 -0.65 5.79
CA ASP A 26 -13.56 0.68 5.56
C ASP A 26 -13.28 1.43 6.86
N LEU A 27 -14.27 1.44 7.77
CA LEU A 27 -14.12 2.05 9.09
C LEU A 27 -13.08 1.31 9.95
N ALA A 28 -13.09 -0.02 9.94
CA ALA A 28 -12.11 -0.81 10.69
C ALA A 28 -10.67 -0.58 10.25
N LEU A 29 -10.45 -0.37 8.95
CA LEU A 29 -9.11 -0.20 8.39
C LEU A 29 -8.65 1.25 8.36
N TYR A 30 -9.55 2.19 8.08
CA TYR A 30 -9.20 3.56 7.67
C TYR A 30 -9.96 4.67 8.41
N HIS A 31 -10.71 4.38 9.48
CA HIS A 31 -11.22 5.47 10.33
C HIS A 31 -10.06 6.37 10.76
N PRO A 32 -10.16 7.71 10.67
CA PRO A 32 -9.03 8.61 10.93
C PRO A 32 -8.40 8.43 12.32
N GLU A 33 -9.23 8.17 13.33
CA GLU A 33 -8.78 8.07 14.73
C GLU A 33 -8.64 6.64 15.25
N HIS A 34 -9.30 5.67 14.62
CA HIS A 34 -9.45 4.31 15.18
C HIS A 34 -9.16 3.20 14.16
N GLY A 35 -8.95 3.56 12.90
CA GLY A 35 -8.71 2.59 11.83
C GLY A 35 -7.32 1.99 11.96
N PHE A 36 -7.22 0.69 11.71
CA PHE A 36 -5.97 -0.07 11.85
C PHE A 36 -4.76 0.61 11.19
N TYR A 37 -4.88 1.06 9.93
CA TYR A 37 -3.75 1.70 9.22
C TYR A 37 -3.53 3.17 9.61
N SER A 38 -4.54 3.82 10.19
CA SER A 38 -4.47 5.20 10.66
C SER A 38 -3.74 5.30 12.00
N THR A 39 -3.93 4.32 12.88
CA THR A 39 -3.43 4.35 14.28
C THR A 39 -2.08 3.69 14.48
N GLY A 40 -1.40 3.27 13.40
CA GLY A 40 -0.05 2.71 13.49
C GLY A 40 0.08 1.28 12.97
N GLY A 41 -1.03 0.57 12.80
CA GLY A 41 -1.02 -0.79 12.29
C GLY A 41 -0.45 -0.88 10.87
N GLY A 42 0.24 -1.97 10.56
CA GLY A 42 0.83 -2.16 9.25
C GLY A 42 1.84 -3.29 9.12
N ALA A 43 2.40 -3.42 7.93
CA ALA A 43 3.44 -4.40 7.61
C ALA A 43 4.83 -3.91 8.05
N GLY A 44 5.72 -4.85 8.35
CA GLY A 44 7.15 -4.61 8.56
C GLY A 44 7.71 -5.33 9.78
N ARG A 45 9.04 -5.30 9.96
CA ARG A 45 9.72 -5.96 11.10
C ARG A 45 9.24 -5.49 12.48
N GLY A 46 8.72 -4.27 12.58
CA GLY A 46 8.10 -3.73 13.79
C GLY A 46 6.59 -3.56 13.69
N GLY A 47 5.97 -4.07 12.62
CA GLY A 47 4.54 -4.02 12.40
C GLY A 47 3.81 -5.26 12.92
N ASP A 48 2.53 -5.34 12.64
CA ASP A 48 1.65 -6.43 13.09
C ASP A 48 1.79 -7.70 12.23
N PHE A 49 2.34 -7.57 11.01
CA PHE A 49 2.56 -8.68 10.09
C PHE A 49 3.72 -8.40 9.13
N LEU A 50 4.20 -9.46 8.47
CA LEU A 50 5.23 -9.37 7.43
C LEU A 50 4.61 -9.58 6.05
N THR A 51 5.11 -8.83 5.06
CA THR A 51 4.84 -9.03 3.64
C THR A 51 6.15 -9.41 2.92
N SER A 52 6.05 -9.89 1.68
CA SER A 52 7.23 -10.34 0.91
C SER A 52 8.34 -9.27 0.80
N PRO A 53 8.04 -7.98 0.55
CA PRO A 53 9.08 -6.94 0.54
C PRO A 53 9.79 -6.76 1.89
N GLU A 54 9.12 -7.05 3.01
CA GLU A 54 9.68 -6.84 4.36
C GLU A 54 10.65 -7.95 4.80
N ILE A 55 10.67 -9.08 4.09
CA ILE A 55 11.62 -10.17 4.35
C ILE A 55 13.03 -9.78 3.86
N GLY A 56 13.11 -9.11 2.69
CA GLY A 56 14.37 -8.67 2.09
C GLY A 56 14.23 -8.21 0.64
N PRO A 57 15.34 -7.78 0.00
CA PRO A 57 15.31 -7.10 -1.29
C PRO A 57 14.99 -8.01 -2.48
N LEU A 58 15.15 -9.34 -2.33
CA LEU A 58 15.02 -10.31 -3.43
C LEU A 58 13.68 -10.17 -4.18
N PHE A 59 12.58 -9.94 -3.47
CA PHE A 59 11.27 -9.79 -4.09
C PHE A 59 11.22 -8.57 -5.02
N GLY A 60 11.76 -7.42 -4.58
CA GLY A 60 11.85 -6.22 -5.42
C GLY A 60 12.83 -6.39 -6.58
N THR A 61 13.96 -7.09 -6.38
CA THR A 61 14.92 -7.38 -7.45
C THR A 61 14.33 -8.26 -8.55
N VAL A 62 13.54 -9.28 -8.19
CA VAL A 62 12.84 -10.12 -9.17
C VAL A 62 11.80 -9.29 -9.93
N LEU A 63 11.04 -8.46 -9.23
CA LEU A 63 10.04 -7.60 -9.87
C LEU A 63 10.69 -6.57 -10.81
N ALA A 64 11.84 -5.99 -10.45
CA ALA A 64 12.59 -5.08 -11.33
C ALA A 64 12.95 -5.73 -12.67
N ARG A 65 13.36 -7.00 -12.68
CA ARG A 65 13.62 -7.76 -13.92
C ARG A 65 12.35 -7.99 -14.73
N ALA A 66 11.25 -8.33 -14.06
CA ALA A 66 9.96 -8.48 -14.74
C ALA A 66 9.48 -7.15 -15.36
N LEU A 67 9.71 -6.02 -14.67
CA LEU A 67 9.41 -4.70 -15.22
C LEU A 67 10.20 -4.39 -16.49
N ASP A 68 11.46 -4.81 -16.57
CA ASP A 68 12.29 -4.68 -17.79
C ASP A 68 11.77 -5.53 -18.95
N GLU A 69 11.30 -6.74 -18.66
CA GLU A 69 10.68 -7.63 -19.67
C GLU A 69 9.39 -7.00 -20.20
N TRP A 70 8.49 -6.59 -19.31
CA TRP A 70 7.22 -5.98 -19.71
C TRP A 70 7.40 -4.65 -20.44
N TRP A 71 8.39 -3.85 -20.03
CA TRP A 71 8.72 -2.61 -20.72
C TRP A 71 9.15 -2.85 -22.18
N ARG A 72 9.98 -3.87 -22.43
CA ARG A 72 10.38 -4.26 -23.79
C ARG A 72 9.23 -4.83 -24.61
N ASP A 73 8.40 -5.68 -24.00
CA ASP A 73 7.23 -6.26 -24.66
C ASP A 73 6.24 -5.17 -25.10
N LEU A 74 6.19 -4.06 -24.38
CA LEU A 74 5.40 -2.87 -24.72
C LEU A 74 6.06 -1.95 -25.75
N GLY A 75 7.25 -2.30 -26.25
CA GLY A 75 7.99 -1.50 -27.23
C GLY A 75 8.75 -0.33 -26.62
N GLU A 76 9.25 -0.49 -25.39
CA GLU A 76 10.09 0.47 -24.67
C GLU A 76 9.45 1.88 -24.55
N PRO A 77 8.20 1.99 -24.04
CA PRO A 77 7.51 3.28 -23.94
C PRO A 77 8.23 4.25 -23.00
N ASP A 78 8.16 5.54 -23.34
CA ASP A 78 8.61 6.66 -22.49
C ASP A 78 7.50 7.74 -22.46
N PRO A 79 6.79 7.93 -21.32
CA PRO A 79 7.04 7.31 -20.02
C PRO A 79 6.50 5.88 -19.90
N TYR A 80 7.18 5.05 -19.11
CA TYR A 80 6.70 3.76 -18.63
C TYR A 80 6.12 3.90 -17.22
N VAL A 81 4.79 3.91 -17.09
CA VAL A 81 4.11 4.16 -15.81
C VAL A 81 3.79 2.85 -15.09
N VAL A 82 4.32 2.71 -13.87
CA VAL A 82 4.02 1.58 -12.97
C VAL A 82 3.28 2.13 -11.75
N VAL A 83 2.13 1.53 -11.40
CA VAL A 83 1.31 1.95 -10.26
C VAL A 83 1.31 0.86 -9.20
N GLU A 84 1.77 1.21 -8.00
CA GLU A 84 1.71 0.33 -6.83
C GLU A 84 0.54 0.76 -5.93
N ALA A 85 -0.53 -0.05 -5.92
CA ALA A 85 -1.70 0.17 -5.10
C ALA A 85 -1.50 -0.43 -3.69
N GLY A 86 -1.71 0.39 -2.66
CA GLY A 86 -1.42 -0.01 -1.27
C GLY A 86 0.08 -0.10 -1.02
N ALA A 87 0.83 0.90 -1.45
CA ALA A 87 2.29 0.91 -1.40
C ALA A 87 2.88 0.84 0.03
N GLY A 88 2.05 1.01 1.07
CA GLY A 88 2.48 0.86 2.45
C GLY A 88 3.59 1.83 2.80
N ALA A 89 4.68 1.36 3.40
CA ALA A 89 5.86 2.19 3.69
C ALA A 89 6.80 2.39 2.47
N GLY A 90 6.39 2.00 1.26
CA GLY A 90 7.18 2.12 0.03
C GLY A 90 8.37 1.16 -0.05
N THR A 91 8.41 0.10 0.77
CA THR A 91 9.53 -0.85 0.81
C THR A 91 9.74 -1.57 -0.52
N LEU A 92 8.65 -1.98 -1.19
CA LEU A 92 8.75 -2.62 -2.51
C LEU A 92 9.34 -1.67 -3.55
N ALA A 93 8.77 -0.47 -3.66
CA ALA A 93 9.26 0.56 -4.58
C ALA A 93 10.75 0.86 -4.36
N ARG A 94 11.20 1.00 -3.11
CA ARG A 94 12.62 1.18 -2.78
C ARG A 94 13.48 0.02 -3.30
N HIS A 95 13.10 -1.22 -3.00
CA HIS A 95 13.84 -2.39 -3.48
C HIS A 95 13.86 -2.50 -5.02
N VAL A 96 12.77 -2.14 -5.70
CA VAL A 96 12.71 -2.11 -7.17
C VAL A 96 13.68 -1.06 -7.72
N LEU A 97 13.63 0.16 -7.18
CA LEU A 97 14.49 1.27 -7.65
C LEU A 97 15.97 1.01 -7.35
N GLU A 98 16.29 0.47 -6.18
CA GLU A 98 17.66 0.08 -5.80
C GLU A 98 18.20 -1.07 -6.65
N ALA A 99 17.35 -1.97 -7.14
CA ALA A 99 17.74 -3.02 -8.06
C ALA A 99 18.14 -2.49 -9.46
N GLY A 100 17.80 -1.22 -9.76
CA GLY A 100 18.24 -0.52 -10.98
C GLY A 100 17.77 -1.16 -12.28
N PRO A 101 16.44 -1.31 -12.52
CA PRO A 101 15.93 -1.86 -13.77
C PRO A 101 16.37 -1.01 -14.96
N GLN A 102 16.58 -1.64 -16.11
CA GLN A 102 16.99 -0.97 -17.35
C GLN A 102 15.96 0.06 -17.83
N CYS A 103 14.67 -0.12 -17.51
CA CYS A 103 13.61 0.83 -17.79
C CYS A 103 13.63 2.09 -16.90
N SER A 104 14.51 2.16 -15.89
CA SER A 104 14.59 3.28 -14.93
C SER A 104 14.56 4.68 -15.56
N PRO A 105 15.23 4.96 -16.71
CA PRO A 105 15.17 6.28 -17.33
C PRO A 105 13.76 6.71 -17.80
N ALA A 106 12.93 5.75 -18.21
CA ALA A 106 11.55 5.98 -18.64
C ALA A 106 10.53 5.72 -17.51
N LEU A 107 10.97 5.11 -16.40
CA LEU A 107 10.09 4.62 -15.35
C LEU A 107 9.51 5.76 -14.53
N ARG A 108 8.17 5.84 -14.54
CA ARG A 108 7.39 6.65 -13.61
C ARG A 108 6.68 5.74 -12.62
N TYR A 109 7.30 5.51 -11.46
CA TYR A 109 6.75 4.67 -10.39
C TYR A 109 5.82 5.48 -9.49
N VAL A 110 4.53 5.15 -9.46
CA VAL A 110 3.48 5.89 -8.76
C VAL A 110 2.98 5.07 -7.57
N LEU A 111 3.13 5.64 -6.37
CA LEU A 111 2.62 5.04 -5.14
C LEU A 111 1.21 5.54 -4.85
N VAL A 112 0.25 4.63 -4.71
CA VAL A 112 -1.12 4.94 -4.28
C VAL A 112 -1.30 4.41 -2.88
N GLU A 113 -1.37 5.32 -1.90
CA GLU A 113 -1.53 4.99 -0.49
C GLU A 113 -2.57 5.91 0.17
N ARG A 114 -3.50 5.30 0.91
CA ARG A 114 -4.61 6.01 1.58
C ARG A 114 -4.21 6.53 2.96
N SER A 115 -3.38 5.80 3.69
CA SER A 115 -2.91 6.21 5.02
C SER A 115 -1.97 7.41 4.91
N GLU A 116 -2.36 8.54 5.51
CA GLU A 116 -1.54 9.75 5.56
C GLU A 116 -0.19 9.49 6.23
N ARG A 117 -0.23 8.78 7.36
CA ARG A 117 0.96 8.36 8.09
C ARG A 117 1.93 7.56 7.21
N LEU A 118 1.44 6.62 6.40
CA LEU A 118 2.29 5.83 5.51
C LEU A 118 2.81 6.66 4.33
N ARG A 119 2.02 7.61 3.81
CA ARG A 119 2.51 8.58 2.82
C ARG A 119 3.62 9.47 3.38
N ASP A 120 3.57 9.84 4.65
CA ASP A 120 4.65 10.62 5.28
C ASP A 120 5.93 9.80 5.37
N VAL A 121 5.83 8.51 5.71
CA VAL A 121 6.98 7.57 5.69
C VAL A 121 7.58 7.45 4.29
N GLN A 122 6.77 7.44 3.23
CA GLN A 122 7.26 7.37 1.85
C GLN A 122 8.01 8.63 1.40
N ARG A 123 7.77 9.78 2.03
CA ARG A 123 8.34 11.09 1.65
C ARG A 123 9.60 11.46 2.46
N ALA A 124 9.85 10.76 3.56
CA ALA A 124 11.00 10.95 4.43
C ALA A 124 12.27 10.29 3.84
#